data_AF-A0A377KHS4-F1
#
_entry.id   AF-A0A377KHS4-F1
#
_cell.length_a   1.000
_cell.length_b   1.000
_cell.length_c   1.000
_cell.angle_alpha   90.00
_cell.angle_beta   90.00
_cell.angle_gamma   90.00
#
_symmetry.space_group_name_H-M   'P 1'
#
loop_
_entity.id
_entity.type
_entity.pdbx_description
1 polymer ?
#
loop_
_entity_poly.entity_id
_entity_poly.type
_entity_poly.pdbx_seq_one_letter_code
_entity_poly.pdbx_strand_id
1 'polypeptide(L)'
;MVNVITQQNNWRHIKNKFEEFQADKRIECISLPVESISSKSDTAETILNWWENLEQAQIGYALEYEYCIHSDITDCYSSMYTHTIPWALHSKEWAKTHRKNSQGIGNLIDSKIQYLQNGQTNGIPQGNVLMDFIAEIVLGYADKMLLNKIEEAGIEEFKILRYRDDYRIFSVRKDQAEVIIRLLSEVLSDLNLKLNSNKTFLSDNIILDAIKSDKIYWDLKHASFIEKNNNKWKFKLSLSLQKHLLQVKLLGDKYPNCGSLSKALSEVYTHKVSTLNKRPDDIYQLISILVNIMQKNPRTLEACIVILGKLFEFIAVEEINLYLDKILRKFVNTPNTDIVEIWLQRLSLIHSREKPYSAKLCKKVSDPKGFTLWNSDWLNDGFDESEIINEACISNLSLTTPAKELELFISQYEE
;
A
#
# COMPACT_ATOMS: atom_id res chain seq x y z
N MET A 1 -15.93 19.78 28.73
CA MET A 1 -15.57 18.34 28.57
C MET A 1 -14.05 18.18 28.53
N VAL A 2 -13.34 19.01 27.76
CA VAL A 2 -11.87 19.09 27.72
C VAL A 2 -11.21 19.04 29.10
N ASN A 3 -11.60 19.92 30.04
CA ASN A 3 -11.01 19.98 31.39
C ASN A 3 -11.09 18.66 32.18
N VAL A 4 -11.97 17.72 31.81
CA VAL A 4 -12.05 16.40 32.43
C VAL A 4 -11.11 15.43 31.74
N ILE A 5 -11.11 15.42 30.41
CA ILE A 5 -10.25 14.57 29.58
C ILE A 5 -8.78 14.86 29.86
N THR A 6 -8.41 16.13 30.04
CA THR A 6 -7.03 16.57 30.25
C THR A 6 -6.54 16.43 31.70
N GLN A 7 -7.37 15.97 32.64
CA GLN A 7 -6.89 15.63 33.98
C GLN A 7 -5.86 14.51 33.88
N GLN A 8 -4.76 14.60 34.63
CA GLN A 8 -3.60 13.73 34.44
C GLN A 8 -3.91 12.22 34.48
N ASN A 9 -4.72 11.77 35.44
CA ASN A 9 -5.12 10.36 35.54
C ASN A 9 -6.01 9.91 34.38
N ASN A 10 -6.95 10.76 33.99
CA ASN A 10 -7.87 10.53 32.88
C ASN A 10 -7.13 10.47 31.54
N TRP A 11 -6.26 11.43 31.31
CA TRP A 11 -5.45 11.49 30.09
C TRP A 11 -4.52 10.29 29.98
N ARG A 12 -3.89 9.88 31.09
CA ARG A 12 -3.08 8.65 31.12
C ARG A 12 -3.89 7.42 30.75
N HIS A 13 -5.10 7.27 31.29
CA HIS A 13 -6.00 6.16 30.97
C HIS A 13 -6.36 6.11 29.48
N ILE A 14 -6.72 7.25 28.89
CA ILE A 14 -7.06 7.33 27.47
C ILE A 14 -5.86 7.00 26.58
N LYS A 15 -4.66 7.51 26.91
CA LYS A 15 -3.44 7.17 26.17
C LYS A 15 -3.15 5.67 26.18
N ASN A 16 -3.25 5.04 27.35
CA ASN A 16 -3.08 3.59 27.46
C ASN A 16 -4.09 2.82 26.58
N LYS A 17 -5.32 3.33 26.42
CA LYS A 17 -6.31 2.74 25.52
C LYS A 17 -5.96 2.88 24.05
N PHE A 18 -5.46 4.04 23.62
CA PHE A 18 -4.95 4.18 22.25
C PHE A 18 -3.73 3.31 21.98
N GLU A 19 -2.83 3.15 22.95
CA GLU A 19 -1.71 2.20 22.87
C GLU A 19 -2.21 0.75 22.70
N GLU A 20 -3.27 0.36 23.43
CA GLU A 20 -3.92 -0.95 23.29
C GLU A 20 -4.56 -1.14 21.90
N PHE A 21 -5.26 -0.12 21.39
CA PHE A 21 -5.89 -0.17 20.07
C PHE A 21 -4.88 -0.26 18.93
N GLN A 22 -3.67 0.29 19.13
CA GLN A 22 -2.60 0.36 18.12
C GLN A 22 -1.47 -0.64 18.34
N ALA A 23 -1.66 -1.58 19.27
CA ALA A 23 -0.66 -2.57 19.61
C ALA A 23 -0.32 -3.46 18.39
N ASP A 24 -1.33 -3.80 17.59
CA ASP A 24 -1.16 -4.58 16.37
C ASP A 24 -1.04 -3.68 15.14
N LYS A 25 0.01 -3.89 14.34
CA LYS A 25 0.29 -3.10 13.13
C LYS A 25 -0.49 -3.55 11.91
N ARG A 26 -1.22 -4.68 11.97
CA ARG A 26 -2.12 -5.14 10.90
C ARG A 26 -3.33 -4.24 10.74
N ILE A 27 -3.78 -3.56 11.80
CA ILE A 27 -4.82 -2.53 11.72
C ILE A 27 -4.19 -1.18 12.07
N GLU A 28 -4.22 -0.24 11.14
CA GLU A 28 -3.60 1.07 11.30
C GLU A 28 -4.63 2.19 11.14
N CYS A 29 -4.84 2.93 12.23
CA CYS A 29 -5.62 4.16 12.22
C CYS A 29 -4.72 5.34 11.83
N ILE A 30 -5.05 5.96 10.71
CA ILE A 30 -4.36 7.13 10.15
C ILE A 30 -5.18 8.41 10.31
N SER A 31 -6.19 8.45 11.18
CA SER A 31 -7.04 9.63 11.39
C SER A 31 -6.76 10.37 12.69
N LEU A 32 -5.77 9.92 13.48
CA LEU A 32 -5.42 10.60 14.71
C LEU A 32 -4.92 12.03 14.45
N PRO A 33 -5.43 13.03 15.20
CA PRO A 33 -4.91 14.39 15.09
C PRO A 33 -3.41 14.42 15.42
N VAL A 34 -2.61 15.00 14.52
CA VAL A 34 -1.18 15.25 14.72
C VAL A 34 -0.98 16.75 14.75
N GLU A 35 -0.15 17.23 15.67
CA GLU A 35 0.23 18.64 15.75
C GLU A 35 1.14 18.98 14.56
N SER A 36 0.79 20.02 13.78
CA SER A 36 1.65 20.45 12.68
C SER A 36 2.89 21.16 13.23
N ILE A 37 4.04 20.91 12.61
CA ILE A 37 5.30 21.59 12.95
C ILE A 37 5.51 22.80 12.01
N SER A 38 4.52 23.12 11.15
CA SER A 38 4.66 24.05 10.01
C SER A 38 3.84 25.33 10.18
N SER A 39 4.05 26.31 9.29
CA SER A 39 3.39 27.63 9.29
C SER A 39 2.03 27.68 8.58
N LYS A 40 1.49 26.54 8.14
CA LYS A 40 0.14 26.43 7.56
C LYS A 40 -0.91 26.17 8.65
N SER A 41 -2.20 26.36 8.34
CA SER A 41 -3.26 26.03 9.30
C SER A 41 -3.35 24.51 9.51
N ASP A 42 -3.35 24.10 10.78
CA ASP A 42 -3.31 22.69 11.19
C ASP A 42 -4.33 21.81 10.46
N THR A 43 -5.55 22.31 10.23
CA THR A 43 -6.63 21.55 9.59
C THR A 43 -6.40 21.24 8.11
N ALA A 44 -5.82 22.18 7.34
CA ALA A 44 -5.63 21.98 5.90
C ALA A 44 -4.44 21.08 5.60
N GLU A 45 -3.36 21.21 6.38
CA GLU A 45 -2.18 20.37 6.26
C GLU A 45 -2.46 18.94 6.73
N THR A 46 -3.21 18.78 7.83
CA THR A 46 -3.63 17.46 8.33
C THR A 46 -4.45 16.72 7.27
N ILE A 47 -5.55 17.30 6.76
CA ILE A 47 -6.45 16.60 5.83
C ILE A 47 -5.77 16.25 4.50
N LEU A 48 -4.98 17.16 3.93
CA LEU A 48 -4.26 16.90 2.68
C LEU A 48 -3.21 15.81 2.85
N ASN A 49 -2.41 15.90 3.92
CA ASN A 49 -1.36 14.93 4.19
C ASN A 49 -1.96 13.53 4.42
N TRP A 50 -3.02 13.39 5.20
CA TRP A 50 -3.60 12.06 5.47
C TRP A 50 -4.25 11.41 4.27
N TRP A 51 -4.99 12.17 3.47
CA TRP A 51 -5.69 11.60 2.34
C TRP A 51 -4.69 11.22 1.23
N GLU A 52 -3.68 12.05 1.00
CA GLU A 52 -2.53 11.71 0.15
C GLU A 52 -1.79 10.49 0.71
N ASN A 53 -1.54 10.42 2.02
CA ASN A 53 -0.92 9.27 2.67
C ASN A 53 -1.75 7.99 2.52
N LEU A 54 -3.09 8.06 2.57
CA LEU A 54 -3.96 6.90 2.39
C LEU A 54 -3.92 6.40 0.94
N GLU A 55 -4.00 7.30 -0.05
CA GLU A 55 -3.85 6.97 -1.47
C GLU A 55 -2.48 6.33 -1.74
N GLN A 56 -1.40 6.98 -1.29
CA GLN A 56 -0.03 6.51 -1.48
C GLN A 56 0.22 5.19 -0.73
N ALA A 57 -0.33 5.01 0.46
CA ALA A 57 -0.25 3.75 1.20
C ALA A 57 -0.96 2.62 0.44
N GLN A 58 -2.18 2.85 -0.07
CA GLN A 58 -2.90 1.86 -0.86
C GLN A 58 -2.11 1.45 -2.10
N ILE A 59 -1.51 2.41 -2.83
CA ILE A 59 -0.66 2.09 -3.99
C ILE A 59 0.52 1.22 -3.55
N GLY A 60 1.19 1.55 -2.44
CA GLY A 60 2.30 0.75 -1.90
C GLY A 60 1.90 -0.68 -1.55
N TYR A 61 0.76 -0.84 -0.86
CA TYR A 61 0.24 -2.16 -0.44
C TYR A 61 -0.18 -3.06 -1.62
N ALA A 62 -0.42 -2.51 -2.81
CA ALA A 62 -0.72 -3.32 -4.00
C ALA A 62 0.42 -4.28 -4.40
N LEU A 63 1.65 -4.03 -3.93
CA LEU A 63 2.78 -4.95 -4.12
C LEU A 63 2.60 -6.25 -3.34
N GLU A 64 2.01 -6.18 -2.14
CA GLU A 64 1.91 -7.32 -1.21
C GLU A 64 0.55 -8.00 -1.26
N TYR A 65 -0.50 -7.25 -1.61
CA TYR A 65 -1.88 -7.73 -1.59
C TYR A 65 -2.50 -7.71 -2.99
N GLU A 66 -3.48 -8.59 -3.23
CA GLU A 66 -4.17 -8.70 -4.52
C GLU A 66 -5.57 -8.10 -4.50
N TYR A 67 -6.20 -8.10 -3.32
CA TYR A 67 -7.55 -7.60 -3.14
C TYR A 67 -7.59 -6.49 -2.09
N CYS A 68 -8.45 -5.50 -2.32
CA CYS A 68 -8.76 -4.46 -1.34
C CYS A 68 -10.27 -4.24 -1.26
N ILE A 69 -10.88 -4.33 -0.08
CA ILE A 69 -12.26 -3.90 0.12
C ILE A 69 -12.26 -2.46 0.63
N HIS A 70 -12.93 -1.59 -0.11
CA HIS A 70 -13.25 -0.24 0.32
C HIS A 70 -14.58 -0.29 1.05
N SER A 71 -14.68 0.36 2.20
CA SER A 71 -15.94 0.48 2.93
C SER A 71 -15.98 1.76 3.75
N ASP A 72 -17.20 2.22 4.02
CA ASP A 72 -17.51 3.41 4.80
C ASP A 72 -18.58 3.06 5.85
N ILE A 73 -18.69 3.84 6.93
CA ILE A 73 -19.74 3.69 7.93
C ILE A 73 -20.87 4.69 7.62
N THR A 74 -22.11 4.19 7.48
CA THR A 74 -23.28 5.03 7.25
C THR A 74 -23.59 5.90 8.46
N ASP A 75 -23.72 7.21 8.23
CA ASP A 75 -24.13 8.19 9.24
C ASP A 75 -23.36 8.06 10.56
N CYS A 76 -22.04 7.85 10.47
CA CYS A 76 -21.18 7.43 11.58
C CYS A 76 -21.43 8.23 12.88
N TYR A 77 -21.28 9.56 12.83
CA TYR A 77 -21.46 10.43 14.00
C TYR A 77 -22.90 10.44 14.51
N SER A 78 -23.90 10.38 13.63
CA SER A 78 -25.32 10.42 14.02
C SER A 78 -25.82 9.08 14.59
N SER A 79 -25.18 7.98 14.20
CA SER A 79 -25.54 6.61 14.62
C SER A 79 -24.81 6.16 15.89
N MET A 80 -23.74 6.86 16.27
CA MET A 80 -22.89 6.49 17.39
C MET A 80 -23.64 6.49 18.72
N TYR A 81 -23.80 5.32 19.31
CA TYR A 81 -24.50 5.17 20.59
C TYR A 81 -23.59 5.64 21.73
N THR A 82 -24.01 6.63 22.53
CA THR A 82 -23.13 7.31 23.50
C THR A 82 -22.61 6.38 24.59
N HIS A 83 -23.34 5.32 24.92
CA HIS A 83 -22.89 4.28 25.85
C HIS A 83 -21.77 3.38 25.30
N THR A 84 -21.44 3.46 24.01
CA THR A 84 -20.23 2.81 23.48
C THR A 84 -18.94 3.49 23.95
N ILE A 85 -19.00 4.76 24.38
CA ILE A 85 -17.86 5.50 24.92
C ILE A 85 -17.32 4.85 26.20
N PRO A 86 -18.15 4.56 27.23
CA PRO A 86 -17.67 3.81 28.39
C PRO A 86 -17.28 2.38 28.03
N TRP A 87 -17.88 1.74 27.02
CA TRP A 87 -17.43 0.41 26.57
C TRP A 87 -16.01 0.47 26.03
N ALA A 88 -15.69 1.46 25.20
CA ALA A 88 -14.37 1.64 24.64
C ALA A 88 -13.31 1.95 25.72
N LEU A 89 -13.65 2.79 26.69
CA LEU A 89 -12.69 3.19 27.73
C LEU A 89 -12.55 2.19 28.87
N HIS A 90 -13.58 1.39 29.18
CA HIS A 90 -13.61 0.56 30.39
C HIS A 90 -14.03 -0.89 30.19
N SER A 91 -14.44 -1.31 28.98
CA SER A 91 -15.16 -2.55 28.64
C SER A 91 -16.68 -2.50 28.83
N LYS A 92 -17.39 -3.34 28.06
CA LYS A 92 -18.85 -3.48 28.10
C LYS A 92 -19.32 -4.08 29.43
N GLU A 93 -18.57 -5.02 29.98
CA GLU A 93 -18.83 -5.70 31.26
C GLU A 93 -18.75 -4.70 32.41
N TRP A 94 -17.70 -3.88 32.44
CA TRP A 94 -17.51 -2.85 33.46
C TRP A 94 -18.65 -1.82 33.44
N ALA A 95 -19.06 -1.37 32.25
CA ALA A 95 -20.11 -0.36 32.09
C ALA A 95 -21.49 -0.86 32.56
N LYS A 96 -21.75 -2.17 32.49
CA LYS A 96 -23.01 -2.76 32.99
C LYS A 96 -23.14 -2.63 34.50
N THR A 97 -22.04 -2.76 35.25
CA THR A 97 -22.03 -2.72 36.73
C THR A 97 -21.78 -1.31 37.28
N HIS A 98 -21.11 -0.44 36.52
CA HIS A 98 -20.75 0.92 36.93
C HIS A 98 -21.50 1.94 36.07
N ARG A 99 -22.71 2.32 36.51
CA ARG A 99 -23.62 3.21 35.74
C ARG A 99 -23.57 4.67 36.17
N LYS A 100 -22.94 5.00 37.30
CA LYS A 100 -22.91 6.38 37.80
C LYS A 100 -21.80 7.18 37.12
N ASN A 101 -22.06 8.46 36.88
CA ASN A 101 -21.10 9.39 36.30
C ASN A 101 -19.79 9.50 37.10
N SER A 102 -19.83 9.31 38.42
CA SER A 102 -18.66 9.38 39.29
C SER A 102 -17.75 8.15 39.22
N GLN A 103 -18.20 7.06 38.59
CA GLN A 103 -17.48 5.78 38.62
C GLN A 103 -16.43 5.65 37.53
N GLY A 104 -16.47 6.46 36.47
CA GLY A 104 -15.45 6.42 35.43
C GLY A 104 -15.59 7.53 34.39
N ILE A 105 -14.46 7.87 33.77
CA ILE A 105 -14.39 8.96 32.79
C ILE A 105 -15.33 8.75 31.60
N GLY A 106 -15.46 7.52 31.08
CA GLY A 106 -16.37 7.18 29.99
C GLY A 106 -17.84 7.53 30.30
N ASN A 107 -18.33 7.21 31.50
CA ASN A 107 -19.69 7.57 31.92
C ASN A 107 -19.87 9.09 32.03
N LEU A 108 -18.83 9.79 32.50
CA LEU A 108 -18.86 11.24 32.61
C LEU A 108 -18.85 11.93 31.24
N ILE A 109 -18.13 11.38 30.27
CA ILE A 109 -18.14 11.87 28.88
C ILE A 109 -19.50 11.61 28.25
N ASP A 110 -19.98 10.37 28.32
CA ASP A 110 -21.29 9.93 27.84
C ASP A 110 -22.41 10.84 28.37
N SER A 111 -22.50 11.02 29.69
CA SER A 111 -23.50 11.91 30.30
C SER A 111 -23.40 13.34 29.78
N LYS A 112 -22.19 13.89 29.60
CA LYS A 112 -22.02 15.24 29.04
C LYS A 112 -22.48 15.34 27.60
N ILE A 113 -22.27 14.33 26.77
CA ILE A 113 -22.76 14.30 25.39
C ILE A 113 -24.28 14.20 25.36
N GLN A 114 -24.88 13.34 26.19
CA GLN A 114 -26.34 13.27 26.32
C GLN A 114 -26.93 14.63 26.71
N TYR A 115 -26.32 15.36 27.64
CA TYR A 115 -26.75 16.72 27.99
C TYR A 115 -26.66 17.70 26.83
N LEU A 116 -25.67 17.58 25.94
CA LEU A 116 -25.58 18.39 24.72
C LEU A 116 -26.67 18.05 23.70
N GLN A 117 -27.27 16.86 23.80
CA GLN A 117 -28.30 16.37 22.89
C GLN A 117 -29.67 16.23 23.56
N ASN A 118 -30.01 17.06 24.55
CA ASN A 118 -31.31 17.03 25.23
C ASN A 118 -31.68 15.64 25.81
N GLY A 119 -30.70 14.89 26.29
CA GLY A 119 -30.87 13.55 26.87
C GLY A 119 -30.93 12.41 25.84
N GLN A 120 -30.70 12.67 24.56
CA GLN A 120 -30.59 11.62 23.55
C GLN A 120 -29.30 10.81 23.73
N THR A 121 -29.39 9.51 23.45
CA THR A 121 -28.27 8.56 23.56
C THR A 121 -27.70 8.12 22.21
N ASN A 122 -28.30 8.58 21.11
CA ASN A 122 -27.89 8.23 19.75
C ASN A 122 -27.34 9.46 19.04
N GLY A 123 -26.09 9.33 18.63
CA GLY A 123 -25.33 10.33 17.93
C GLY A 123 -24.37 11.10 18.83
N ILE A 124 -23.37 11.70 18.22
CA ILE A 124 -22.48 12.68 18.83
C ILE A 124 -22.49 13.98 17.98
N PRO A 125 -22.34 15.16 18.59
CA PRO A 125 -22.27 16.42 17.84
C PRO A 125 -21.16 16.41 16.79
N GLN A 126 -21.37 17.04 15.64
CA GLN A 126 -20.39 17.12 14.55
C GLN A 126 -19.72 18.50 14.50
N GLY A 127 -18.57 18.58 13.82
CA GLY A 127 -17.92 19.86 13.48
C GLY A 127 -16.92 20.38 14.51
N ASN A 128 -16.44 19.54 15.43
CA ASN A 128 -15.35 19.91 16.33
C ASN A 128 -14.38 18.75 16.57
N VAL A 129 -13.10 19.08 16.75
CA VAL A 129 -12.00 18.12 16.94
C VAL A 129 -12.20 17.23 18.17
N LEU A 130 -12.86 17.75 19.21
CA LEU A 130 -13.14 16.97 20.40
C LEU A 130 -14.09 15.80 20.09
N MET A 131 -15.10 16.00 19.25
CA MET A 131 -16.03 14.93 18.87
C MET A 131 -15.39 13.97 17.88
N ASP A 132 -14.52 14.44 16.98
CA ASP A 132 -13.68 13.57 16.16
C ASP A 132 -12.82 12.65 17.06
N PHE A 133 -12.23 13.20 18.12
CA PHE A 133 -11.46 12.42 19.10
C PHE A 133 -12.32 11.40 19.87
N ILE A 134 -13.56 11.76 20.25
CA ILE A 134 -14.49 10.80 20.87
C ILE A 134 -14.89 9.70 19.89
N ALA A 135 -15.14 10.03 18.62
CA ALA A 135 -15.42 9.04 17.59
C ALA A 135 -14.26 8.05 17.44
N GLU A 136 -13.02 8.55 17.44
CA GLU A 136 -11.82 7.72 17.36
C GLU A 136 -11.64 6.78 18.57
N ILE A 137 -12.10 7.16 19.77
CA ILE A 137 -12.11 6.24 20.92
C ILE A 137 -13.02 5.04 20.65
N VAL A 138 -14.23 5.29 20.11
CA VAL A 138 -15.21 4.23 19.81
C VAL A 138 -14.74 3.38 18.63
N LEU A 139 -14.21 3.99 17.58
CA LEU A 139 -13.72 3.28 16.40
C LEU A 139 -12.43 2.49 16.70
N GLY A 140 -11.53 3.01 17.54
CA GLY A 140 -10.37 2.24 18.02
C GLY A 140 -10.76 1.00 18.83
N TYR A 141 -11.87 1.09 19.59
CA TYR A 141 -12.44 -0.09 20.23
C TYR A 141 -13.04 -1.08 19.22
N ALA A 142 -13.69 -0.59 18.17
CA ALA A 142 -14.15 -1.43 17.05
C ALA A 142 -12.98 -2.15 16.37
N ASP A 143 -11.88 -1.45 16.10
CA ASP A 143 -10.65 -2.02 15.52
C ASP A 143 -10.11 -3.17 16.39
N LYS A 144 -10.08 -2.97 17.72
CA LYS A 144 -9.62 -4.00 18.66
C LYS A 144 -10.55 -5.22 18.70
N MET A 145 -11.87 -5.00 18.70
CA MET A 145 -12.85 -6.08 18.64
C MET A 145 -12.77 -6.86 17.33
N LEU A 146 -12.58 -6.15 16.22
CA LEU A 146 -12.37 -6.75 14.91
C LEU A 146 -11.13 -7.63 14.90
N LEU A 147 -9.99 -7.12 15.40
CA LEU A 147 -8.75 -7.89 15.48
C LEU A 147 -8.94 -9.21 16.22
N ASN A 148 -9.57 -9.18 17.39
CA ASN A 148 -9.82 -10.39 18.18
C ASN A 148 -10.66 -11.42 17.38
N LYS A 149 -11.71 -10.97 16.67
CA LYS A 149 -12.52 -11.86 15.82
C LYS A 149 -11.74 -12.43 14.62
N ILE A 150 -10.84 -11.64 14.04
CA ILE A 150 -10.00 -12.09 12.92
C ILE A 150 -9.00 -13.16 13.39
N GLU A 151 -8.43 -12.97 14.59
CA GLU A 151 -7.54 -13.96 15.22
C GLU A 151 -8.28 -15.26 15.55
N GLU A 152 -9.50 -15.18 16.09
CA GLU A 152 -10.37 -16.34 16.32
C GLU A 152 -10.71 -17.09 15.01
N ALA A 153 -10.78 -16.37 13.89
CA ALA A 153 -11.00 -16.94 12.56
C ALA A 153 -9.73 -17.51 11.90
N GLY A 154 -8.55 -17.35 12.53
CA GLY A 154 -7.27 -17.87 12.03
C GLY A 154 -6.75 -17.17 10.77
N ILE A 155 -7.07 -15.89 10.58
CA ILE A 155 -6.61 -15.10 9.42
C ILE A 155 -5.39 -14.29 9.83
N GLU A 156 -4.24 -14.58 9.21
CA GLU A 156 -2.96 -13.94 9.56
C GLU A 156 -2.53 -12.89 8.52
N GLU A 157 -2.75 -13.15 7.23
CA GLU A 157 -2.25 -12.34 6.12
C GLU A 157 -3.25 -11.27 5.67
N PHE A 158 -3.30 -10.17 6.42
CA PHE A 158 -4.12 -9.01 6.07
C PHE A 158 -3.52 -7.70 6.57
N LYS A 159 -3.97 -6.61 5.96
CA LYS A 159 -3.73 -5.24 6.45
C LYS A 159 -5.04 -4.47 6.39
N ILE A 160 -5.33 -3.65 7.40
CA ILE A 160 -6.46 -2.73 7.41
C ILE A 160 -5.90 -1.33 7.63
N LEU A 161 -6.27 -0.40 6.77
CA LEU A 161 -6.09 1.02 6.99
C LEU A 161 -7.44 1.64 7.30
N ARG A 162 -7.51 2.41 8.38
CA ARG A 162 -8.71 3.18 8.73
C ARG A 162 -8.39 4.66 8.74
N TYR A 163 -9.20 5.42 8.01
CA TYR A 163 -9.24 6.87 8.09
C TYR A 163 -10.65 7.29 8.51
N ARG A 164 -10.83 7.63 9.78
CA ARG A 164 -12.13 7.92 10.38
C ARG A 164 -13.08 6.73 10.17
N ASP A 165 -14.17 6.94 9.44
CA ASP A 165 -15.18 5.95 9.05
C ASP A 165 -14.82 5.15 7.78
N ASP A 166 -13.82 5.57 7.01
CA ASP A 166 -13.35 4.85 5.83
C ASP A 166 -12.39 3.70 6.22
N TYR A 167 -12.69 2.48 5.76
CA TYR A 167 -11.87 1.29 5.89
C TYR A 167 -11.34 0.84 4.53
N ARG A 168 -10.07 0.47 4.49
CA ARG A 168 -9.42 -0.25 3.37
C ARG A 168 -8.86 -1.57 3.90
N ILE A 169 -9.47 -2.67 3.51
CA ILE A 169 -9.12 -4.03 3.97
C ILE A 169 -8.37 -4.75 2.85
N PHE A 170 -7.08 -5.00 3.06
CA PHE A 170 -6.19 -5.65 2.12
C PHE A 170 -6.01 -7.13 2.46
N SER A 171 -6.05 -7.99 1.44
CA SER A 171 -5.71 -9.41 1.57
C SER A 171 -5.13 -9.97 0.27
N VAL A 172 -4.33 -11.03 0.38
CA VAL A 172 -3.84 -11.82 -0.75
C VAL A 172 -4.98 -12.65 -1.35
N ARG A 173 -5.95 -13.06 -0.52
CA ARG A 173 -7.06 -13.91 -0.94
C ARG A 173 -8.39 -13.20 -0.82
N LYS A 174 -9.23 -13.36 -1.85
CA LYS A 174 -10.57 -12.77 -1.90
C LYS A 174 -11.46 -13.25 -0.75
N ASP A 175 -11.44 -14.54 -0.44
CA ASP A 175 -12.28 -15.13 0.60
C ASP A 175 -11.93 -14.60 1.99
N GLN A 176 -10.64 -14.38 2.29
CA GLN A 176 -10.23 -13.77 3.55
C GLN A 176 -10.72 -12.32 3.66
N ALA A 177 -10.63 -11.52 2.58
CA ALA A 177 -11.17 -10.17 2.58
C ALA A 177 -12.69 -10.16 2.85
N GLU A 178 -13.45 -11.06 2.21
CA GLU A 178 -14.89 -11.22 2.40
C GLU A 178 -15.26 -11.65 3.83
N VAL A 179 -14.46 -12.51 4.47
CA VAL A 179 -14.64 -12.87 5.88
C VAL A 179 -14.39 -11.66 6.78
N ILE A 180 -13.30 -10.90 6.54
CA ILE A 180 -12.96 -9.73 7.37
C ILE A 180 -14.06 -8.66 7.30
N ILE A 181 -14.57 -8.31 6.12
CA ILE A 181 -15.64 -7.30 6.00
C ILE A 181 -16.93 -7.75 6.70
N ARG A 182 -17.25 -9.05 6.68
CA ARG A 182 -18.38 -9.61 7.43
C ARG A 182 -18.17 -9.47 8.94
N LEU A 183 -16.98 -9.82 9.45
CA LEU A 183 -16.64 -9.65 10.86
C LEU A 183 -16.70 -8.18 11.29
N LEU A 184 -16.21 -7.26 10.44
CA LEU A 184 -16.34 -5.82 10.67
C LEU A 184 -17.81 -5.41 10.74
N SER A 185 -18.67 -5.90 9.83
CA SER A 185 -20.11 -5.62 9.87
C SER A 185 -20.75 -6.07 11.18
N GLU A 186 -20.36 -7.24 11.72
CA GLU A 186 -20.86 -7.72 12.99
C GLU A 186 -20.41 -6.82 14.16
N VAL A 187 -19.12 -6.48 14.21
CA VAL A 187 -18.56 -5.61 15.26
C VAL A 187 -19.22 -4.24 15.24
N LEU A 188 -19.39 -3.64 14.07
CA LEU A 188 -20.06 -2.35 13.94
C LEU A 188 -21.53 -2.45 14.38
N SER A 189 -22.24 -3.52 14.02
CA SER A 189 -23.62 -3.74 14.47
C SER A 189 -23.72 -3.80 16.01
N ASP A 190 -22.76 -4.45 16.68
CA ASP A 190 -22.70 -4.51 18.15
C ASP A 190 -22.52 -3.12 18.80
N LEU A 191 -21.97 -2.16 18.05
CA LEU A 191 -21.75 -0.76 18.44
C LEU A 191 -22.84 0.17 17.90
N ASN A 192 -23.94 -0.37 17.34
CA ASN A 192 -25.02 0.39 16.70
C ASN A 192 -24.58 1.21 15.46
N LEU A 193 -23.52 0.75 14.79
CA LEU A 193 -23.01 1.30 13.53
C LEU A 193 -23.31 0.33 12.37
N LYS A 194 -23.32 0.83 11.14
CA LYS A 194 -23.61 0.03 9.94
C LYS A 194 -22.69 0.42 8.80
N LEU A 195 -22.31 -0.57 7.99
CA LEU A 195 -21.56 -0.35 6.76
C LEU A 195 -22.43 0.26 5.67
N ASN A 196 -21.81 1.13 4.88
CA ASN A 196 -22.43 1.76 3.72
C ASN A 196 -22.36 0.87 2.49
N SER A 197 -23.35 0.00 2.32
CA SER A 197 -23.41 -0.94 1.17
C SER A 197 -23.23 -0.31 -0.21
N ASN A 198 -23.58 0.97 -0.41
CA ASN A 198 -23.40 1.66 -1.70
C ASN A 198 -21.94 2.07 -1.95
N LYS A 199 -21.16 2.26 -0.89
CA LYS A 199 -19.73 2.59 -0.98
C LYS A 199 -18.83 1.38 -0.69
N THR A 200 -19.40 0.27 -0.23
CA THR A 200 -18.67 -0.96 0.01
C THR A 200 -18.47 -1.72 -1.30
N PHE A 201 -17.23 -1.88 -1.74
CA PHE A 201 -16.92 -2.67 -2.94
C PHE A 201 -15.56 -3.36 -2.82
N LEU A 202 -15.42 -4.48 -3.54
CA LEU A 202 -14.18 -5.21 -3.69
C LEU A 202 -13.42 -4.66 -4.92
N SER A 203 -12.18 -4.25 -4.70
CA SER A 203 -11.21 -3.83 -5.71
C SER A 203 -10.21 -4.95 -5.97
N ASP A 204 -10.03 -5.30 -7.25
CA ASP A 204 -8.95 -6.12 -7.78
C ASP A 204 -7.86 -5.27 -8.47
N ASN A 205 -8.09 -3.96 -8.62
CA ASN A 205 -7.12 -2.99 -9.13
C ASN A 205 -6.76 -1.96 -8.07
N ILE A 206 -6.11 -2.45 -7.00
CA ILE A 206 -5.76 -1.68 -5.80
C ILE A 206 -5.11 -0.32 -6.14
N ILE A 207 -4.29 -0.26 -7.18
CA ILE A 207 -3.60 0.97 -7.58
C ILE A 207 -4.57 2.00 -8.17
N LEU A 208 -5.41 1.61 -9.14
CA LEU A 208 -6.31 2.57 -9.80
C LEU A 208 -7.43 2.99 -8.86
N ASP A 209 -7.98 2.05 -8.08
CA ASP A 209 -9.06 2.34 -7.14
C ASP A 209 -8.58 3.09 -5.89
N ALA A 210 -7.27 3.34 -5.75
CA ALA A 210 -6.74 4.25 -4.74
C ALA A 210 -7.10 5.71 -5.08
N ILE A 211 -7.17 6.03 -6.38
CA ILE A 211 -7.29 7.38 -6.91
C ILE A 211 -8.71 7.58 -7.41
N LYS A 212 -9.32 8.71 -7.06
CA LYS A 212 -10.66 9.04 -7.56
C LYS A 212 -10.68 9.16 -9.10
N SER A 213 -11.74 8.66 -9.71
CA SER A 213 -11.88 8.60 -11.17
C SER A 213 -11.83 9.97 -11.87
N ASP A 214 -12.33 11.03 -11.22
CA ASP A 214 -12.25 12.41 -11.71
C ASP A 214 -10.80 12.91 -11.78
N LYS A 215 -9.98 12.56 -10.78
CA LYS A 215 -8.55 12.90 -10.76
C LYS A 215 -7.79 12.18 -11.86
N ILE A 216 -8.04 10.88 -12.05
CA ILE A 216 -7.44 10.10 -13.13
C ILE A 216 -7.78 10.75 -14.48
N TYR A 217 -9.05 11.09 -14.70
CA TYR A 217 -9.50 11.73 -15.93
C TYR A 217 -8.81 13.09 -16.16
N TRP A 218 -8.75 13.94 -15.13
CA TRP A 218 -8.11 15.25 -15.22
C TRP A 218 -6.61 15.14 -15.50
N ASP A 219 -5.90 14.26 -14.78
CA ASP A 219 -4.46 14.06 -14.95
C ASP A 219 -4.11 13.54 -16.36
N LEU A 220 -4.96 12.69 -16.95
CA LEU A 220 -4.82 12.24 -18.33
C LEU A 220 -4.93 13.40 -19.34
N LYS A 221 -5.86 14.33 -19.12
CA LYS A 221 -6.09 15.47 -20.02
C LYS A 221 -5.05 16.58 -19.83
N HIS A 222 -4.61 16.82 -18.60
CA HIS A 222 -3.66 17.88 -18.25
C HIS A 222 -2.20 17.59 -18.63
N ALA A 223 -1.89 16.34 -18.94
CA ALA A 223 -0.58 15.93 -19.46
C ALA A 223 -0.11 16.68 -20.72
N SER A 224 -1.04 17.28 -21.47
CA SER A 224 -0.84 17.72 -22.85
C SER A 224 -0.70 19.23 -23.04
N PHE A 225 -0.59 20.04 -21.97
CA PHE A 225 -0.48 21.49 -22.14
C PHE A 225 0.89 21.89 -22.72
N ILE A 226 0.85 22.40 -23.96
CA ILE A 226 1.99 22.92 -24.70
C ILE A 226 2.19 24.39 -24.32
N GLU A 227 3.34 24.74 -23.77
CA GLU A 227 3.75 26.13 -23.59
C GLU A 227 4.47 26.62 -24.87
N LYS A 228 3.86 27.58 -25.58
CA LYS A 228 4.45 28.19 -26.77
C LYS A 228 5.45 29.28 -26.35
N ASN A 229 6.73 28.95 -26.27
CA ASN A 229 7.81 29.93 -26.08
C ASN A 229 8.75 29.94 -27.30
N ASN A 230 8.91 31.12 -27.93
CA ASN A 230 9.87 31.41 -29.01
C ASN A 230 9.88 30.44 -30.21
N ASN A 231 8.76 30.31 -30.93
CA ASN A 231 8.64 29.55 -32.20
C ASN A 231 9.15 28.10 -32.20
N LYS A 232 9.41 27.52 -31.02
CA LYS A 232 9.73 26.10 -30.83
C LYS A 232 8.66 25.48 -29.95
N TRP A 233 8.02 24.43 -30.46
CA TRP A 233 7.12 23.59 -29.68
C TRP A 233 7.97 22.83 -28.65
N LYS A 234 7.82 23.13 -27.36
CA LYS A 234 8.42 22.33 -26.30
C LYS A 234 7.28 21.58 -25.59
N PHE A 235 7.21 20.27 -25.81
CA PHE A 235 6.40 19.40 -24.96
C PHE A 235 6.96 19.49 -23.54
N LYS A 236 6.24 20.19 -22.65
CA LYS A 236 6.55 20.19 -21.24
C LYS A 236 5.63 19.17 -20.59
N LEU A 237 6.08 17.92 -20.54
CA LEU A 237 5.40 16.85 -19.83
C LEU A 237 5.44 17.17 -18.32
N SER A 238 4.52 17.99 -17.84
CA SER A 238 4.47 18.48 -16.45
C SER A 238 3.96 17.45 -15.44
N LEU A 239 3.78 16.20 -15.86
CA LEU A 239 3.37 15.11 -14.98
C LEU A 239 4.52 14.74 -14.03
N SER A 240 4.20 14.33 -12.81
CA SER A 240 5.17 13.62 -11.96
C SER A 240 5.56 12.27 -12.59
N LEU A 241 6.61 11.62 -12.06
CA LEU A 241 7.00 10.29 -12.50
C LEU A 241 5.87 9.27 -12.23
N GLN A 242 5.27 9.32 -11.03
CA GLN A 242 4.12 8.50 -10.66
C GLN A 242 2.97 8.60 -11.66
N LYS A 243 2.56 9.82 -11.99
CA LYS A 243 1.43 10.04 -12.91
C LYS A 243 1.73 9.50 -14.30
N HIS A 244 2.98 9.61 -14.76
CA HIS A 244 3.37 9.03 -16.05
C HIS A 244 3.30 7.50 -16.02
N LEU A 245 3.78 6.85 -14.95
CA LEU A 245 3.63 5.40 -14.78
C LEU A 245 2.16 4.97 -14.65
N LEU A 246 1.30 5.76 -14.00
CA LEU A 246 -0.13 5.50 -13.96
C LEU A 246 -0.76 5.55 -15.35
N GLN A 247 -0.33 6.47 -16.22
CA GLN A 247 -0.78 6.50 -17.62
C GLN A 247 -0.34 5.24 -18.39
N VAL A 248 0.91 4.82 -18.21
CA VAL A 248 1.41 3.57 -18.79
C VAL A 248 0.60 2.37 -18.28
N LYS A 249 0.30 2.33 -16.98
CA LYS A 249 -0.56 1.30 -16.39
C LYS A 249 -1.96 1.30 -17.00
N LEU A 250 -2.59 2.46 -17.16
CA LEU A 250 -3.90 2.57 -17.81
C LEU A 250 -3.87 2.09 -19.26
N LEU A 251 -2.77 2.38 -19.99
CA LEU A 251 -2.56 1.86 -21.33
C LEU A 251 -2.46 0.33 -21.33
N GLY A 252 -1.68 -0.25 -20.42
CA GLY A 252 -1.51 -1.70 -20.30
C GLY A 252 -2.76 -2.44 -19.82
N ASP A 253 -3.51 -1.87 -18.88
CA ASP A 253 -4.79 -2.43 -18.42
C ASP A 253 -5.84 -2.42 -19.56
N LYS A 254 -5.82 -1.40 -20.44
CA LYS A 254 -6.74 -1.29 -21.57
C LYS A 254 -6.31 -2.10 -22.80
N TYR A 255 -5.02 -2.15 -23.09
CA TYR A 255 -4.43 -2.87 -24.23
C TYR A 255 -3.24 -3.73 -23.77
N PRO A 256 -3.52 -4.93 -23.20
CA PRO A 256 -2.48 -5.78 -22.64
C PRO A 256 -1.42 -6.19 -23.66
N ASN A 257 -0.16 -6.20 -23.26
CA ASN A 257 1.01 -6.64 -24.05
C ASN A 257 1.23 -5.92 -25.40
N CYS A 258 0.68 -4.71 -25.58
CA CYS A 258 0.87 -3.94 -26.81
C CYS A 258 2.30 -3.37 -26.93
N GLY A 259 2.83 -3.24 -28.15
CA GLY A 259 4.18 -2.68 -28.38
C GLY A 259 4.31 -1.22 -27.95
N SER A 260 3.21 -0.45 -28.00
CA SER A 260 3.15 0.93 -27.50
C SER A 260 3.45 1.02 -25.99
N LEU A 261 3.21 -0.05 -25.23
CA LEU A 261 3.51 -0.10 -23.80
C LEU A 261 5.02 -0.11 -23.54
N SER A 262 5.76 -0.94 -24.28
CA SER A 262 7.23 -0.98 -24.20
C SER A 262 7.83 0.37 -24.60
N LYS A 263 7.31 1.00 -25.66
CA LYS A 263 7.72 2.34 -26.06
C LYS A 263 7.47 3.38 -24.97
N ALA A 264 6.28 3.36 -24.36
CA ALA A 264 5.94 4.31 -23.30
C ALA A 264 6.85 4.15 -22.07
N LEU A 265 7.17 2.91 -21.65
CA LEU A 265 8.11 2.65 -20.56
C LEU A 265 9.53 3.15 -20.88
N SER A 266 9.99 2.97 -22.12
CA SER A 266 11.29 3.47 -22.55
C SER A 266 11.33 5.00 -22.58
N GLU A 267 10.24 5.67 -22.97
CA GLU A 267 10.09 7.13 -22.84
C GLU A 267 10.12 7.57 -21.37
N VAL A 268 9.46 6.84 -20.46
CA VAL A 268 9.57 7.09 -19.01
C VAL A 268 11.02 6.99 -18.55
N TYR A 269 11.73 5.95 -18.99
CA TYR A 269 13.12 5.74 -18.60
C TYR A 269 14.02 6.87 -19.08
N THR A 270 14.03 7.12 -20.40
CA THR A 270 14.92 8.07 -21.06
C THR A 270 14.67 9.50 -20.58
N HIS A 271 13.41 9.92 -20.41
CA HIS A 271 13.11 11.31 -20.10
C HIS A 271 13.02 11.62 -18.60
N LYS A 272 12.70 10.64 -17.75
CA LYS A 272 12.47 10.89 -16.31
C LYS A 272 13.38 10.09 -15.39
N VAL A 273 13.46 8.76 -15.58
CA VAL A 273 14.12 7.89 -14.60
C VAL A 273 15.64 7.98 -14.70
N SER A 274 16.19 8.02 -15.92
CA SER A 274 17.64 8.13 -16.15
C SER A 274 18.23 9.45 -15.63
N THR A 275 17.42 10.51 -15.56
CA THR A 275 17.81 11.85 -15.11
C THR A 275 17.59 12.08 -13.61
N LEU A 276 17.09 11.07 -12.88
CA LEU A 276 16.95 11.13 -11.43
C LEU A 276 18.31 11.22 -10.76
N ASN A 277 18.49 12.28 -9.96
CA ASN A 277 19.68 12.53 -9.14
C ASN A 277 19.38 12.51 -7.64
N LYS A 278 18.10 12.39 -7.27
CA LYS A 278 17.63 12.35 -5.88
C LYS A 278 16.59 11.25 -5.73
N ARG A 279 16.52 10.68 -4.54
CA ARG A 279 15.50 9.71 -4.15
C ARG A 279 14.10 10.33 -4.32
N PRO A 280 13.20 9.71 -5.11
CA PRO A 280 11.80 10.11 -5.16
C PRO A 280 11.09 9.84 -3.82
N ASP A 281 10.18 10.73 -3.41
CA ASP A 281 9.42 10.58 -2.17
C ASP A 281 8.46 9.38 -2.23
N ASP A 282 7.94 9.08 -3.43
CA ASP A 282 6.98 8.03 -3.75
C ASP A 282 7.62 6.73 -4.28
N ILE A 283 8.90 6.50 -3.98
CA ILE A 283 9.69 5.40 -4.55
C ILE A 283 9.04 4.02 -4.41
N TYR A 284 8.41 3.73 -3.27
CA TYR A 284 7.77 2.44 -3.03
C TYR A 284 6.49 2.28 -3.85
N GLN A 285 5.76 3.36 -4.08
CA GLN A 285 4.60 3.40 -4.95
C GLN A 285 5.01 3.22 -6.41
N LEU A 286 6.12 3.83 -6.84
CA LEU A 286 6.67 3.61 -8.18
C LEU A 286 7.02 2.14 -8.40
N ILE A 287 7.68 1.49 -7.43
CA ILE A 287 7.99 0.06 -7.48
C ILE A 287 6.69 -0.76 -7.60
N SER A 288 5.70 -0.49 -6.75
CA SER A 288 4.41 -1.18 -6.78
C SER A 288 3.69 -1.06 -8.13
N ILE A 289 3.65 0.15 -8.72
CA ILE A 289 3.07 0.39 -10.05
C ILE A 289 3.82 -0.40 -11.12
N LEU A 290 5.15 -0.37 -11.13
CA LEU A 290 5.97 -1.09 -12.11
C LEU A 290 5.75 -2.60 -12.04
N VAL A 291 5.73 -3.14 -10.84
CA VAL A 291 5.51 -4.57 -10.60
C VAL A 291 4.12 -4.99 -11.08
N ASN A 292 3.10 -4.16 -10.85
CA ASN A 292 1.75 -4.43 -11.35
C ASN A 292 1.66 -4.37 -12.89
N ILE A 293 2.32 -3.39 -13.53
CA ILE A 293 2.41 -3.31 -15.00
C ILE A 293 3.05 -4.59 -15.54
N MET A 294 4.20 -4.98 -14.98
CA MET A 294 4.97 -6.16 -15.34
C MET A 294 4.19 -7.47 -15.16
N GLN A 295 3.43 -7.61 -14.07
CA GLN A 295 2.62 -8.80 -13.77
C GLN A 295 1.50 -9.00 -14.80
N LYS A 296 0.83 -7.91 -15.20
CA LYS A 296 -0.25 -7.95 -16.21
C LYS A 296 0.25 -7.95 -17.65
N ASN A 297 1.49 -7.50 -17.88
CA ASN A 297 2.09 -7.36 -19.20
C ASN A 297 3.49 -7.99 -19.24
N PRO A 298 3.62 -9.32 -19.31
CA PRO A 298 4.93 -9.99 -19.32
C PRO A 298 5.89 -9.49 -20.41
N ARG A 299 5.38 -8.94 -21.54
CA ARG A 299 6.21 -8.34 -22.59
C ARG A 299 7.05 -7.14 -22.11
N THR A 300 6.66 -6.50 -21.01
CA THR A 300 7.37 -5.32 -20.48
C THR A 300 8.33 -5.64 -19.36
N LEU A 301 8.54 -6.93 -19.05
CA LEU A 301 9.40 -7.40 -17.96
C LEU A 301 10.76 -6.71 -17.95
N GLU A 302 11.45 -6.71 -19.08
CA GLU A 302 12.80 -6.18 -19.23
C GLU A 302 12.83 -4.67 -18.97
N ALA A 303 11.91 -3.92 -19.59
CA ALA A 303 11.81 -2.48 -19.42
C ALA A 303 11.48 -2.10 -17.96
N CYS A 304 10.55 -2.83 -17.32
CA CYS A 304 10.22 -2.63 -15.92
C CYS A 304 11.40 -2.91 -14.99
N ILE A 305 12.17 -3.98 -15.23
CA ILE A 305 13.34 -4.36 -14.43
C ILE A 305 14.45 -3.32 -14.53
N VAL A 306 14.69 -2.74 -15.72
CA VAL A 306 15.68 -1.67 -15.86
C VAL A 306 15.27 -0.41 -15.08
N ILE A 307 13.99 -0.04 -15.12
CA ILE A 307 13.47 1.07 -14.32
C ILE A 307 13.62 0.75 -12.82
N LEU A 308 13.27 -0.47 -12.38
CA LEU A 308 13.43 -0.92 -10.99
C LEU A 308 14.90 -0.84 -10.55
N GLY A 309 15.84 -1.28 -11.38
CA GLY A 309 17.28 -1.17 -11.11
C GLY A 309 17.72 0.26 -10.83
N LYS A 310 17.27 1.22 -11.65
CA LYS A 310 17.56 2.65 -11.40
C LYS A 310 16.91 3.17 -10.11
N LEU A 311 15.68 2.73 -9.78
CA LEU A 311 15.05 3.11 -8.51
C LEU A 311 15.79 2.52 -7.31
N PHE A 312 16.31 1.29 -7.42
CA PHE A 312 17.05 0.62 -6.37
C PHE A 312 18.37 1.31 -5.99
N GLU A 313 18.94 2.15 -6.85
CA GLU A 313 20.09 3.01 -6.49
C GLU A 313 19.79 3.98 -5.33
N PHE A 314 18.52 4.25 -5.04
CA PHE A 314 18.10 5.23 -4.03
C PHE A 314 17.62 4.61 -2.71
N ILE A 315 17.72 3.30 -2.52
CA ILE A 315 17.33 2.58 -1.29
C ILE A 315 18.48 1.73 -0.75
N ALA A 316 18.41 1.36 0.53
CA ALA A 316 19.46 0.54 1.14
C ALA A 316 19.45 -0.91 0.62
N VAL A 317 20.58 -1.59 0.66
CA VAL A 317 20.73 -2.97 0.14
C VAL A 317 19.81 -3.95 0.85
N GLU A 318 19.60 -3.77 2.16
CA GLU A 318 18.68 -4.56 2.96
C GLU A 318 17.22 -4.39 2.49
N GLU A 319 16.85 -3.16 2.13
CA GLU A 319 15.54 -2.86 1.55
C GLU A 319 15.38 -3.49 0.16
N ILE A 320 16.42 -3.45 -0.69
CA ILE A 320 16.39 -4.09 -2.01
C ILE A 320 16.02 -5.56 -1.87
N ASN A 321 16.70 -6.29 -0.98
CA ASN A 321 16.45 -7.72 -0.77
C ASN A 321 15.00 -7.98 -0.32
N LEU A 322 14.48 -7.18 0.60
CA LEU A 322 13.09 -7.24 1.05
C LEU A 322 12.11 -7.00 -0.10
N TYR A 323 12.34 -5.99 -0.95
CA TYR A 323 11.48 -5.72 -2.09
C TYR A 323 11.56 -6.81 -3.16
N LEU A 324 12.74 -7.38 -3.41
CA LEU A 324 12.87 -8.54 -4.29
C LEU A 324 12.06 -9.73 -3.77
N ASP A 325 12.05 -10.00 -2.46
CA ASP A 325 11.19 -11.05 -1.88
C ASP A 325 9.71 -10.78 -2.07
N LYS A 326 9.28 -9.53 -1.87
CA LYS A 326 7.89 -9.10 -2.12
C LYS A 326 7.50 -9.30 -3.58
N ILE A 327 8.37 -8.91 -4.51
CA ILE A 327 8.15 -9.10 -5.95
C ILE A 327 8.07 -10.60 -6.26
N LEU A 328 9.01 -11.42 -5.79
CA LEU A 328 8.98 -12.87 -6.05
C LEU A 328 7.67 -13.50 -5.56
N ARG A 329 7.23 -13.18 -4.34
CA ARG A 329 5.94 -13.65 -3.79
C ARG A 329 4.76 -13.31 -4.71
N LYS A 330 4.77 -12.11 -5.31
CA LYS A 330 3.75 -11.66 -6.27
C LYS A 330 3.69 -12.48 -7.56
N PHE A 331 4.81 -13.10 -7.96
CA PHE A 331 4.92 -13.94 -9.17
C PHE A 331 4.89 -15.45 -8.90
N VAL A 332 4.71 -15.91 -7.65
CA VAL A 332 4.68 -17.35 -7.32
C VAL A 332 3.56 -18.09 -8.09
N ASN A 333 2.42 -17.43 -8.30
CA ASN A 333 1.26 -18.03 -8.96
C ASN A 333 1.12 -17.63 -10.44
N THR A 334 2.12 -16.96 -11.02
CA THR A 334 2.08 -16.57 -12.44
C THR A 334 2.84 -17.57 -13.31
N PRO A 335 2.44 -17.80 -14.57
CA PRO A 335 3.24 -18.59 -15.49
C PRO A 335 4.61 -17.93 -15.76
N ASN A 336 5.62 -18.74 -16.09
CA ASN A 336 6.97 -18.30 -16.46
C ASN A 336 7.71 -17.50 -15.36
N THR A 337 7.45 -17.81 -14.08
CA THR A 337 8.19 -17.25 -12.94
C THR A 337 9.70 -17.37 -13.12
N ASP A 338 10.19 -18.44 -13.75
CA ASP A 338 11.61 -18.64 -14.06
C ASP A 338 12.26 -17.46 -14.80
N ILE A 339 11.56 -16.88 -15.79
CA ILE A 339 12.09 -15.74 -16.55
C ILE A 339 12.17 -14.50 -15.65
N VAL A 340 11.15 -14.29 -14.82
CA VAL A 340 11.13 -13.19 -13.84
C VAL A 340 12.28 -13.34 -12.84
N GLU A 341 12.51 -14.55 -12.34
CA GLU A 341 13.62 -14.86 -11.43
C GLU A 341 14.98 -14.56 -12.05
N ILE A 342 15.20 -14.87 -13.33
CA ILE A 342 16.47 -14.57 -14.02
C ILE A 342 16.73 -13.06 -14.03
N TRP A 343 15.71 -12.27 -14.38
CA TRP A 343 15.82 -10.81 -14.41
C TRP A 343 15.98 -10.19 -13.02
N LEU A 344 15.30 -10.73 -12.00
CA LEU A 344 15.47 -10.29 -10.61
C LEU A 344 16.82 -10.71 -10.04
N GLN A 345 17.33 -11.89 -10.42
CA GLN A 345 18.65 -12.36 -10.01
C GLN A 345 19.74 -11.41 -10.48
N ARG A 346 19.63 -10.85 -11.69
CA ARG A 346 20.54 -9.79 -12.16
C ARG A 346 20.66 -8.62 -11.17
N LEU A 347 19.54 -8.20 -10.56
CA LEU A 347 19.54 -7.12 -9.57
C LEU A 347 20.15 -7.56 -8.24
N SER A 348 19.87 -8.79 -7.79
CA SER A 348 20.43 -9.27 -6.51
C SER A 348 21.92 -9.58 -6.58
N LEU A 349 22.43 -10.08 -7.72
CA LEU A 349 23.82 -10.51 -7.90
C LEU A 349 24.85 -9.41 -7.62
N ILE A 350 24.44 -8.15 -7.77
CA ILE A 350 25.28 -6.97 -7.50
C ILE A 350 25.67 -6.90 -6.02
N HIS A 351 24.82 -7.41 -5.13
CA HIS A 351 25.01 -7.34 -3.69
C HIS A 351 25.27 -8.71 -3.07
N SER A 352 24.56 -9.75 -3.51
CA SER A 352 24.72 -11.11 -2.98
C SER A 352 24.30 -12.18 -3.99
N ARG A 353 25.06 -13.29 -4.02
CA ARG A 353 24.72 -14.50 -4.79
C ARG A 353 23.85 -15.49 -4.01
N GLU A 354 23.71 -15.28 -2.71
CA GLU A 354 23.13 -16.26 -1.79
C GLU A 354 21.60 -16.28 -1.80
N LYS A 355 20.96 -15.31 -2.46
CA LYS A 355 19.49 -15.24 -2.50
C LYS A 355 18.93 -16.49 -3.19
N PRO A 356 18.00 -17.23 -2.55
CA PRO A 356 17.47 -18.46 -3.10
C PRO A 356 16.47 -18.15 -4.22
N TYR A 357 16.68 -18.79 -5.38
CA TYR A 357 15.78 -18.76 -6.53
C TYR A 357 15.37 -20.20 -6.88
N SER A 358 14.18 -20.38 -7.44
CA SER A 358 13.62 -21.69 -7.77
C SER A 358 14.09 -22.19 -9.14
N ALA A 359 14.28 -21.28 -10.10
CA ALA A 359 14.68 -21.53 -11.46
C ALA A 359 16.07 -22.20 -11.54
N LYS A 360 16.20 -23.21 -12.39
CA LYS A 360 17.43 -24.00 -12.52
C LYS A 360 18.63 -23.14 -12.96
N LEU A 361 18.40 -22.20 -13.89
CA LEU A 361 19.45 -21.27 -14.33
C LEU A 361 19.93 -20.39 -13.17
N CYS A 362 19.01 -19.88 -12.36
CA CYS A 362 19.39 -19.08 -11.20
C CYS A 362 20.18 -19.89 -10.17
N LYS A 363 19.77 -21.14 -9.89
CA LYS A 363 20.51 -22.05 -8.99
C LYS A 363 21.93 -22.32 -9.49
N LYS A 364 22.10 -22.52 -10.80
CA LYS A 364 23.42 -22.69 -11.41
C LYS A 364 24.31 -21.46 -11.19
N VAL A 365 23.77 -20.25 -11.36
CA VAL A 365 24.52 -19.00 -11.14
C VAL A 365 24.92 -18.82 -9.66
N SER A 366 24.07 -19.24 -8.72
CA SER A 366 24.36 -19.19 -7.28
C SER A 366 25.37 -20.26 -6.85
N ASP A 367 25.32 -21.46 -7.42
CA ASP A 367 26.27 -22.56 -7.16
C ASP A 367 26.87 -23.11 -8.47
N PRO A 368 27.92 -22.46 -9.00
CA PRO A 368 28.54 -22.84 -10.27
C PRO A 368 29.09 -24.27 -10.29
N LYS A 369 29.52 -24.81 -9.15
CA LYS A 369 30.24 -26.09 -9.09
C LYS A 369 29.37 -27.24 -8.59
N GLY A 370 28.43 -26.99 -7.68
CA GLY A 370 27.60 -28.03 -7.07
C GLY A 370 26.28 -28.31 -7.80
N PHE A 371 25.77 -27.38 -8.61
CA PHE A 371 24.51 -27.57 -9.34
C PHE A 371 24.77 -27.97 -10.81
N THR A 372 24.11 -29.04 -11.28
CA THR A 372 24.10 -29.45 -12.69
C THR A 372 22.76 -29.09 -13.33
N LEU A 373 22.82 -28.43 -14.48
CA LEU A 373 21.67 -27.96 -15.23
C LEU A 373 21.13 -29.06 -16.14
N TRP A 374 22.03 -29.81 -16.78
CA TRP A 374 21.69 -30.87 -17.73
C TRP A 374 22.14 -32.23 -17.22
N ASN A 375 21.40 -33.27 -17.63
CA ASN A 375 21.91 -34.63 -17.50
C ASN A 375 22.98 -34.84 -18.59
N SER A 376 24.23 -34.98 -18.13
CA SER A 376 25.41 -35.22 -18.96
C SER A 376 25.97 -36.64 -18.78
N ASP A 377 25.21 -37.56 -18.18
CA ASP A 377 25.65 -38.93 -17.84
C ASP A 377 26.01 -39.77 -19.09
N TRP A 378 25.55 -39.33 -20.27
CA TRP A 378 25.81 -39.96 -21.56
C TRP A 378 27.15 -39.53 -22.19
N LEU A 379 27.86 -38.55 -21.62
CA LEU A 379 29.17 -38.11 -22.08
C LEU A 379 30.28 -38.88 -21.37
N ASN A 380 31.14 -39.59 -22.14
CA ASN A 380 32.23 -40.40 -21.59
C ASN A 380 33.25 -39.60 -20.77
N ASP A 381 33.50 -38.34 -21.16
CA ASP A 381 34.50 -37.46 -20.53
C ASP A 381 33.86 -36.44 -19.56
N GLY A 382 32.54 -36.51 -19.35
CA GLY A 382 31.77 -35.51 -18.61
C GLY A 382 31.69 -34.14 -19.32
N PHE A 383 30.99 -33.20 -18.70
CA PHE A 383 30.92 -31.80 -19.16
C PHE A 383 31.03 -30.88 -17.93
N ASP A 384 32.10 -30.08 -17.86
CA ASP A 384 32.27 -29.12 -16.77
C ASP A 384 31.38 -27.90 -17.01
N GLU A 385 30.21 -27.93 -16.41
CA GLU A 385 29.26 -26.84 -16.49
C GLU A 385 29.70 -25.57 -15.72
N SER A 386 30.81 -25.62 -14.95
CA SER A 386 31.27 -24.42 -14.21
C SER A 386 31.78 -23.31 -15.14
N GLU A 387 32.20 -23.65 -16.35
CA GLU A 387 32.68 -22.68 -17.36
C GLU A 387 31.54 -21.91 -18.07
N ILE A 388 30.29 -22.30 -17.88
CA ILE A 388 29.13 -21.63 -18.51
C ILE A 388 28.94 -20.20 -17.95
N ILE A 389 29.40 -19.96 -16.73
CA ILE A 389 29.19 -18.70 -16.03
C ILE A 389 30.36 -17.77 -16.28
N ASN A 390 30.06 -16.63 -16.91
CA ASN A 390 31.04 -15.57 -17.09
C ASN A 390 31.16 -14.70 -15.83
N GLU A 391 32.10 -15.06 -14.96
CA GLU A 391 32.41 -14.35 -13.71
C GLU A 391 32.80 -12.88 -13.93
N ALA A 392 33.51 -12.57 -15.02
CA ALA A 392 33.91 -11.20 -15.34
C ALA A 392 32.71 -10.31 -15.73
N CYS A 393 31.68 -10.88 -16.35
CA CYS A 393 30.43 -10.17 -16.60
C CYS A 393 29.70 -9.87 -15.28
N ILE A 394 29.63 -10.85 -14.35
CA ILE A 394 28.96 -10.66 -13.06
C ILE A 394 29.65 -9.57 -12.24
N SER A 395 30.99 -9.55 -12.19
CA SER A 395 31.73 -8.53 -11.45
C SER A 395 31.55 -7.10 -11.98
N ASN A 396 31.14 -6.96 -13.23
CA ASN A 396 30.91 -5.67 -13.89
C ASN A 396 29.43 -5.25 -13.91
N LEU A 397 28.53 -6.02 -13.29
CA LEU A 397 27.10 -5.68 -13.25
C LEU A 397 26.85 -4.40 -12.45
N SER A 398 25.99 -3.55 -13.00
CA SER A 398 25.48 -2.35 -12.35
C SER A 398 23.96 -2.40 -12.25
N LEU A 399 23.41 -1.73 -11.23
CA LEU A 399 21.96 -1.56 -11.06
C LEU A 399 21.36 -0.76 -12.22
N THR A 400 22.13 0.20 -12.75
CA THR A 400 21.77 0.97 -13.94
C THR A 400 22.17 0.24 -15.20
N THR A 401 21.21 0.17 -16.13
CA THR A 401 21.45 -0.30 -17.49
C THR A 401 21.50 0.92 -18.43
N PRO A 402 22.52 1.08 -19.29
CA PRO A 402 22.58 2.19 -20.25
C PRO A 402 21.30 2.26 -21.09
N ALA A 403 20.77 3.47 -21.36
CA ALA A 403 19.56 3.65 -22.16
C ALA A 403 19.64 3.01 -23.57
N LYS A 404 20.86 2.88 -24.12
CA LYS A 404 21.10 2.21 -25.40
C LYS A 404 20.81 0.71 -25.37
N GLU A 405 20.97 0.05 -24.23
CA GLU A 405 20.61 -1.37 -24.10
C GLU A 405 19.09 -1.55 -24.10
N LEU A 406 18.34 -0.61 -23.53
CA LEU A 406 16.87 -0.55 -23.63
C LEU A 406 16.37 -0.42 -25.07
N GLU A 407 17.03 0.38 -25.90
CA GLU A 407 16.68 0.54 -27.31
C GLU A 407 16.91 -0.74 -28.13
N LEU A 408 17.90 -1.56 -27.77
CA LEU A 408 18.13 -2.87 -28.40
C LEU A 408 16.97 -3.85 -28.16
N PHE A 409 16.32 -3.77 -27.00
CA PHE A 409 15.14 -4.58 -26.68
C PHE A 409 13.87 -4.10 -27.40
N ILE A 410 13.84 -2.87 -27.91
CA ILE A 410 12.70 -2.32 -28.66
C ILE A 410 12.87 -2.57 -30.16
N SER A 411 14.08 -2.39 -30.69
CA SER A 411 14.38 -2.49 -32.12
C SER A 411 14.26 -3.91 -32.69
N GLN A 412 14.32 -4.94 -31.85
CA GLN A 412 14.07 -6.32 -32.26
C GLN A 412 12.60 -6.63 -32.57
N TYR A 413 11.66 -5.70 -32.35
CA TYR A 413 10.23 -5.98 -32.41
C TYR A 413 9.40 -4.93 -33.17
N GLU A 414 10.04 -4.11 -34.03
CA GLU A 414 9.37 -3.18 -34.98
C GLU A 414 9.00 -3.82 -36.33
N GLU A 415 9.08 -5.15 -36.47
CA GLU A 415 8.54 -5.89 -37.64
C GLU A 415 7.10 -6.38 -37.45
#